data_AF-A0A7W8Z944-F1
#
_entry.id   AF-A0A7W8Z944-F1
#
_cell.length_a   1.000
_cell.length_b   1.000
_cell.length_c   1.000
_cell.angle_alpha   90.00
_cell.angle_beta   90.00
_cell.angle_gamma   90.00
#
_symmetry.space_group_name_H-M   'P 1'
#
loop_
_entity.id
_entity.type
_entity.pdbx_description
1 polymer ?
#
loop_
_entity_poly.entity_id
_entity_poly.type
_entity_poly.pdbx_seq_one_letter_code
_entity_poly.pdbx_strand_id
1 'polypeptide(L)'
;MPSRSAGPPSRQPNPLWIISLFLGTAEVTMGVAASRASGWAQGLFAVFSIAFPVGVAAAFFAILWKKPYVLYAPRDFGGRANVGEFVAAMSALPHVGELLDLVYFALSDRVRPYSYGAEWVLRDSDADKVYLDMGRDWARRHLGIEQDPRSLQTVGIRPGARLVVAWAGR
;
A
#
# COMPACT_ATOMS: atom_id res chain seq x y z
N MET A 1 -25.57 38.35 -21.51
CA MET A 1 -25.20 37.06 -20.90
C MET A 1 -24.79 37.32 -19.45
N PRO A 2 -25.45 36.73 -18.44
CA PRO A 2 -25.14 36.99 -17.04
C PRO A 2 -24.01 36.08 -16.53
N SER A 3 -23.01 36.68 -15.91
CA SER A 3 -21.86 36.04 -15.25
C SER A 3 -22.29 35.36 -13.94
N ARG A 4 -22.09 34.03 -13.83
CA ARG A 4 -22.28 33.25 -12.60
C ARG A 4 -21.19 33.60 -11.58
N SER A 5 -21.60 34.10 -10.42
CA SER A 5 -20.75 34.26 -9.23
C SER A 5 -20.37 32.89 -8.66
N ALA A 6 -19.07 32.58 -8.65
CA ALA A 6 -18.53 31.42 -7.96
C ALA A 6 -18.63 31.63 -6.44
N GLY A 7 -19.25 30.69 -5.72
CA GLY A 7 -19.29 30.69 -4.26
C GLY A 7 -17.91 30.44 -3.64
N PRO A 8 -17.67 30.85 -2.38
CA PRO A 8 -16.38 30.66 -1.72
C PRO A 8 -16.05 29.17 -1.56
N PRO A 9 -14.79 28.76 -1.77
CA PRO A 9 -14.39 27.36 -1.66
C PRO A 9 -14.60 26.85 -0.22
N SER A 10 -15.24 25.68 -0.09
CA SER A 10 -15.38 24.99 1.19
C SER A 10 -13.99 24.52 1.66
N ARG A 11 -13.53 25.08 2.79
CA ARG A 11 -12.26 24.73 3.43
C ARG A 11 -12.38 23.32 4.01
N GLN A 12 -11.94 22.30 3.27
CA GLN A 12 -11.75 20.96 3.84
C GLN A 12 -10.72 21.07 4.97
N PRO A 13 -11.07 20.78 6.23
CA PRO A 13 -10.13 20.88 7.32
C PRO A 13 -9.01 19.87 7.09
N ASN A 14 -7.79 20.39 7.03
CA ASN A 14 -6.57 19.61 6.94
C ASN A 14 -6.53 18.60 8.10
N PRO A 15 -6.26 17.30 7.87
CA PRO A 15 -6.17 16.28 8.92
C PRO A 15 -5.19 16.64 10.05
N LEU A 16 -4.19 17.49 9.78
CA LEU A 16 -3.30 18.04 10.82
C LEU A 16 -4.05 18.85 11.89
N TRP A 17 -5.10 19.58 11.52
CA TRP A 17 -5.87 20.37 12.47
C TRP A 17 -6.67 19.49 13.44
N ILE A 18 -7.19 18.36 12.94
CA ILE A 18 -7.89 17.37 13.76
C ILE A 18 -6.92 16.74 14.77
N ILE A 19 -5.71 16.37 14.33
CA ILE A 19 -4.69 15.79 15.22
C ILE A 19 -4.27 16.79 16.29
N SER A 20 -4.03 18.06 15.94
CA SER A 20 -3.69 19.11 16.91
C SER A 20 -4.81 19.34 17.93
N LEU A 21 -6.07 19.28 17.50
CA LEU A 21 -7.23 19.42 18.38
C LEU A 21 -7.28 18.26 19.40
N PHE A 22 -7.14 17.02 18.93
CA PHE A 22 -7.15 15.85 19.80
C PHE A 22 -5.95 15.84 20.76
N LEU A 23 -4.76 16.16 20.28
CA LEU A 23 -3.56 16.22 21.11
C LEU A 23 -3.70 17.28 22.21
N GLY A 24 -4.13 18.50 21.85
CA GLY A 24 -4.35 19.56 22.82
C GLY A 24 -5.44 19.22 23.85
N THR A 25 -6.53 18.59 23.41
CA THR A 25 -7.62 18.18 24.33
C THR A 25 -7.15 17.08 25.27
N ALA A 26 -6.38 16.10 24.79
CA ALA A 26 -5.83 15.02 25.59
C ALA A 26 -4.83 15.54 26.62
N GLU A 27 -3.95 16.46 26.23
CA GLU A 27 -2.95 17.06 27.11
C GLU A 27 -3.59 17.88 28.23
N VAL A 28 -4.59 18.71 27.92
CA VAL A 28 -5.34 19.48 28.93
C VAL A 28 -6.09 18.55 29.88
N THR A 29 -6.80 17.55 29.35
CA THR A 29 -7.58 16.62 30.18
C THR A 29 -6.69 15.85 31.15
N MET A 30 -5.54 15.38 30.65
CA MET A 30 -4.58 14.61 31.43
C MET A 30 -3.84 15.48 32.45
N GLY A 31 -3.49 16.72 32.09
CA GLY A 31 -2.91 17.70 33.01
C GLY A 31 -3.85 18.05 34.16
N VAL A 32 -5.14 18.27 33.87
CA VAL A 32 -6.17 18.54 34.90
C VAL A 32 -6.41 17.33 35.80
N ALA A 33 -6.46 16.12 35.22
CA ALA A 33 -6.60 14.90 35.99
C ALA A 33 -5.39 14.69 36.93
N ALA A 34 -4.17 14.93 36.43
CA ALA A 34 -2.95 14.84 37.22
C ALA A 34 -2.86 15.91 38.31
N SER A 35 -3.33 17.14 38.06
CA SER A 35 -3.29 18.23 39.05
C SER A 35 -4.31 18.07 40.18
N ARG A 36 -5.37 17.28 39.97
CA ARG A 36 -6.41 17.00 40.97
C ARG A 36 -6.25 15.64 41.65
N ALA A 37 -5.46 14.75 41.08
CA ALA A 37 -5.08 13.50 41.73
C ALA A 37 -4.05 13.79 42.83
N SER A 38 -4.20 13.15 43.99
CA SER A 38 -3.24 13.22 45.09
C SER A 38 -2.75 11.84 45.48
N GLY A 39 -1.48 11.75 45.89
CA GLY A 39 -0.89 10.51 46.40
C GLY A 39 -0.61 9.49 45.29
N TRP A 40 -0.83 8.22 45.59
CA TRP A 40 -0.46 7.11 44.70
C TRP A 40 -1.18 7.11 43.35
N ALA A 41 -2.42 7.62 43.31
CA ALA A 41 -3.22 7.71 42.08
C ALA A 41 -2.61 8.68 41.07
N GLN A 42 -2.01 9.78 41.52
CA GLN A 42 -1.30 10.74 40.66
C GLN A 42 -0.09 10.10 39.98
N GLY A 43 0.67 9.30 40.74
CA GLY A 43 1.77 8.51 40.21
C GLY A 43 1.30 7.50 39.17
N LEU A 44 0.18 6.81 39.43
CA LEU A 44 -0.40 5.86 38.47
C LEU A 44 -0.79 6.55 37.16
N PHE A 45 -1.42 7.73 37.22
CA PHE A 45 -1.79 8.52 36.04
C PHE A 45 -0.56 9.03 35.28
N ALA A 46 0.48 9.50 35.97
CA ALA A 46 1.72 9.95 35.35
C ALA A 46 2.44 8.79 34.63
N VAL A 47 2.54 7.62 35.27
CA VAL A 47 3.15 6.43 34.67
C VAL A 47 2.35 5.96 33.46
N PHE A 48 1.03 5.91 33.56
CA PHE A 48 0.16 5.53 32.44
C PHE A 48 0.28 6.51 31.26
N SER A 49 0.30 7.81 31.55
CA SER A 49 0.46 8.90 30.56
C SER A 49 1.73 8.78 29.72
N ILE A 50 2.84 8.34 30.34
CA ILE A 50 4.11 8.14 29.64
C ILE A 50 4.16 6.77 28.96
N ALA A 51 3.76 5.71 29.68
CA ALA A 51 3.88 4.34 29.20
C ALA A 51 2.99 4.04 27.99
N PHE A 52 1.79 4.63 27.94
CA PHE A 52 0.84 4.38 26.85
C PHE A 52 1.36 4.87 25.48
N PRO A 53 1.70 6.16 25.26
CA PRO A 53 2.21 6.62 23.98
C PRO A 53 3.57 6.01 23.63
N VAL A 54 4.44 5.74 24.62
CA VAL A 54 5.70 5.01 24.39
C VAL A 54 5.42 3.59 23.91
N GLY A 55 4.46 2.88 24.53
CA GLY A 55 4.06 1.54 24.14
C GLY A 55 3.44 1.48 22.74
N VAL A 56 2.57 2.44 22.41
CA VAL A 56 1.99 2.58 21.06
C VAL A 56 3.07 2.87 20.02
N ALA A 57 4.00 3.80 20.31
CA ALA A 57 5.12 4.09 19.43
C ALA A 57 6.02 2.86 19.24
N ALA A 58 6.38 2.16 20.33
CA ALA A 58 7.20 0.95 20.26
C ALA A 58 6.51 -0.16 19.47
N ALA A 59 5.20 -0.37 19.64
CA ALA A 59 4.42 -1.32 18.85
C ALA A 59 4.40 -0.94 17.36
N PHE A 60 4.23 0.35 17.06
CA PHE A 60 4.30 0.87 15.69
C PHE A 60 5.67 0.61 15.05
N PHE A 61 6.77 0.92 15.76
CA PHE A 61 8.12 0.63 15.29
C PHE A 61 8.42 -0.88 15.19
N ALA A 62 7.88 -1.69 16.10
CA ALA A 62 8.01 -3.16 16.03
C ALA A 62 7.27 -3.74 14.81
N ILE A 63 6.09 -3.18 14.47
CA ILE A 63 5.37 -3.52 13.23
C ILE A 63 6.18 -3.08 12.01
N LEU A 64 6.76 -1.87 12.02
CA LEU A 64 7.66 -1.43 10.93
C LEU A 64 8.85 -2.36 10.75
N TRP A 65 9.44 -2.86 11.84
CA TRP A 65 10.57 -3.77 11.78
C TRP A 65 10.21 -5.12 11.17
N LYS A 66 8.99 -5.62 11.44
CA LYS A 66 8.55 -6.93 10.91
C LYS A 66 7.83 -6.85 9.57
N LYS A 67 7.20 -5.72 9.22
CA LYS A 67 6.38 -5.53 8.01
C LYS A 67 6.44 -4.07 7.49
N PRO A 68 7.59 -3.60 6.99
CA PRO A 68 7.73 -2.23 6.49
C PRO A 68 6.81 -1.91 5.30
N TYR A 69 6.34 -2.93 4.57
CA TYR A 69 5.50 -2.80 3.36
C TYR A 69 4.01 -2.48 3.64
N VAL A 70 3.56 -2.46 4.89
CA VAL A 70 2.13 -2.29 5.24
C VAL A 70 1.69 -0.82 5.41
N LEU A 71 2.64 0.10 5.56
CA LEU A 71 2.35 1.49 5.96
C LEU A 71 2.71 2.57 4.91
N TYR A 72 3.27 2.20 3.77
CA TYR A 72 3.49 3.11 2.65
C TYR A 72 2.58 2.73 1.49
N ALA A 73 1.62 3.59 1.16
CA ALA A 73 0.91 3.47 -0.11
C ALA A 73 1.80 4.07 -1.22
N PRO A 74 1.80 3.53 -2.46
CA PRO A 74 2.61 4.04 -3.58
C PRO A 74 2.47 5.55 -3.89
N ARG A 75 1.45 6.21 -3.34
CA ARG A 75 1.16 7.64 -3.44
C ARG A 75 1.96 8.54 -2.49
N ASP A 76 2.61 7.99 -1.46
CA ASP A 76 3.34 8.76 -0.43
C ASP A 76 4.84 8.95 -0.74
N PHE A 77 5.32 8.40 -1.86
CA PHE A 77 6.64 8.72 -2.43
C PHE A 77 6.61 10.12 -3.07
N GLY A 78 6.64 11.15 -2.25
CA GLY A 78 6.54 12.54 -2.68
C GLY A 78 7.63 12.95 -3.68
N GLY A 79 7.23 13.29 -4.91
CA GLY A 79 7.78 14.35 -5.78
C GLY A 79 9.27 14.33 -6.19
N ARG A 80 10.10 13.43 -5.67
CA ARG A 80 11.52 13.26 -6.06
C ARG A 80 11.89 11.79 -6.28
N ALA A 81 10.93 10.99 -6.73
CA ALA A 81 11.27 9.71 -7.33
C ALA A 81 12.06 10.02 -8.61
N ASN A 82 13.39 9.88 -8.53
CA ASN A 82 14.23 9.92 -9.71
C ASN A 82 13.72 8.83 -10.65
N VAL A 83 13.52 9.14 -11.92
CA VAL A 83 13.08 8.16 -12.93
C VAL A 83 13.97 6.92 -12.88
N GLY A 84 15.26 7.08 -12.53
CA GLY A 84 16.18 5.96 -12.29
C GLY A 84 15.81 5.06 -11.10
N GLU A 85 15.34 5.60 -9.97
CA GLU A 85 14.86 4.81 -8.83
C GLU A 85 13.49 4.21 -9.06
N PHE A 86 12.60 4.93 -9.76
CA PHE A 86 11.32 4.38 -10.21
C PHE A 86 11.55 3.24 -11.20
N VAL A 87 12.43 3.42 -12.18
CA VAL A 87 12.81 2.36 -13.13
C VAL A 87 13.55 1.25 -12.41
N ALA A 88 14.41 1.50 -11.42
CA ALA A 88 15.09 0.47 -10.63
C ALA A 88 14.13 -0.32 -9.73
N ALA A 89 13.15 0.33 -9.10
CA ALA A 89 12.11 -0.31 -8.31
C ALA A 89 11.08 -1.06 -9.19
N MET A 90 10.78 -0.52 -10.38
CA MET A 90 9.85 -1.14 -11.34
C MET A 90 10.52 -2.25 -12.16
N SER A 91 11.84 -2.19 -12.37
CA SER A 91 12.67 -3.33 -12.83
C SER A 91 13.02 -4.29 -11.69
N ALA A 92 12.77 -3.89 -10.44
CA ALA A 92 12.77 -4.74 -9.26
C ALA A 92 11.34 -5.13 -8.84
N LEU A 93 10.37 -5.19 -9.76
CA LEU A 93 9.25 -6.14 -9.63
C LEU A 93 9.84 -7.50 -9.99
N PRO A 94 10.49 -8.19 -9.04
CA PRO A 94 11.34 -9.30 -9.42
C PRO A 94 10.42 -10.43 -9.85
N HIS A 95 9.21 -10.49 -9.29
CA HIS A 95 8.38 -11.66 -9.24
C HIS A 95 7.09 -11.54 -10.04
N VAL A 96 6.68 -12.68 -10.57
CA VAL A 96 5.42 -12.84 -11.30
C VAL A 96 4.23 -12.35 -10.48
N GLY A 97 4.18 -12.68 -9.18
CA GLY A 97 3.07 -12.29 -8.30
C GLY A 97 2.80 -10.78 -8.28
N GLU A 98 3.84 -9.98 -8.11
CA GLU A 98 3.72 -8.52 -8.00
C GLU A 98 3.28 -7.87 -9.33
N LEU A 99 3.81 -8.37 -10.46
CA LEU A 99 3.37 -7.92 -11.79
C LEU A 99 1.89 -8.21 -12.00
N LEU A 100 1.44 -9.43 -11.69
CA LEU A 100 0.05 -9.83 -11.88
C LEU A 100 -0.90 -9.05 -10.97
N ASP A 101 -0.48 -8.76 -9.72
CA ASP A 101 -1.25 -7.94 -8.80
C ASP A 101 -1.43 -6.51 -9.34
N LEU A 102 -0.37 -5.88 -9.84
CA LEU A 102 -0.44 -4.54 -10.44
C LEU A 102 -1.37 -4.50 -11.65
N VAL A 103 -1.25 -5.47 -12.55
CA VAL A 103 -2.11 -5.57 -13.74
C VAL A 103 -3.56 -5.82 -13.32
N TYR A 104 -3.80 -6.69 -12.35
CA TYR A 104 -5.12 -6.93 -11.80
C TYR A 104 -5.74 -5.64 -11.22
N PHE A 105 -5.02 -4.87 -10.41
CA PHE A 105 -5.58 -3.63 -9.84
C PHE A 105 -5.98 -2.63 -10.92
N ALA A 106 -5.20 -2.52 -11.99
CA ALA A 106 -5.52 -1.66 -13.13
C ALA A 106 -6.75 -2.14 -13.93
N LEU A 107 -7.06 -3.43 -13.89
CA LEU A 107 -8.16 -4.07 -14.61
C LEU A 107 -9.33 -4.46 -13.72
N SER A 108 -9.29 -4.16 -12.41
CA SER A 108 -10.19 -4.72 -11.40
C SER A 108 -11.68 -4.47 -11.67
N ASP A 109 -12.01 -3.44 -12.42
CA ASP A 109 -13.38 -3.15 -12.88
C ASP A 109 -13.91 -4.13 -13.96
N ARG A 110 -13.05 -4.97 -14.55
CA ARG A 110 -13.35 -5.81 -15.72
C ARG A 110 -13.01 -7.27 -15.55
N VAL A 111 -12.11 -7.63 -14.63
CA VAL A 111 -11.66 -9.01 -14.40
C VAL A 111 -11.90 -9.41 -12.95
N ARG A 112 -12.28 -10.67 -12.71
CA ARG A 112 -12.45 -11.15 -11.34
C ARG A 112 -11.11 -11.26 -10.60
N PRO A 113 -11.09 -11.11 -9.26
CA PRO A 113 -9.89 -11.41 -8.48
C PRO A 113 -9.42 -12.84 -8.74
N TYR A 114 -8.10 -13.02 -8.84
CA TYR A 114 -7.47 -14.34 -8.98
C TYR A 114 -7.87 -15.13 -10.24
N SER A 115 -8.25 -14.42 -11.31
CA SER A 115 -8.69 -15.01 -12.59
C SER A 115 -7.59 -15.07 -13.66
N TYR A 116 -6.33 -14.79 -13.30
CA TYR A 116 -5.20 -14.90 -14.23
C TYR A 116 -5.09 -16.32 -14.78
N GLY A 117 -4.98 -16.47 -16.11
CA GLY A 117 -4.99 -17.76 -16.80
C GLY A 117 -6.38 -18.30 -17.14
N ALA A 118 -7.43 -17.80 -16.48
CA ALA A 118 -8.82 -18.21 -16.72
C ALA A 118 -9.64 -17.16 -17.47
N GLU A 119 -9.49 -15.88 -17.15
CA GLU A 119 -10.18 -14.76 -17.82
C GLU A 119 -9.26 -13.89 -18.63
N TRP A 120 -8.03 -13.71 -18.17
CA TRP A 120 -7.06 -12.84 -18.80
C TRP A 120 -5.65 -13.40 -18.67
N VAL A 121 -4.82 -13.08 -19.65
CA VAL A 121 -3.44 -13.53 -19.77
C VAL A 121 -2.57 -12.39 -20.26
N LEU A 122 -1.27 -12.46 -19.95
CA LEU A 122 -0.29 -11.56 -20.53
C LEU A 122 0.24 -12.17 -21.83
N ARG A 123 0.31 -11.35 -22.88
CA ARG A 123 0.95 -11.66 -24.16
C ARG A 123 2.05 -10.65 -24.44
N ASP A 124 3.20 -11.12 -24.88
CA ASP A 124 4.24 -10.27 -25.45
C ASP A 124 3.78 -9.82 -26.85
N SER A 125 3.64 -8.51 -27.07
CA SER A 125 3.23 -7.99 -28.37
C SER A 125 4.29 -8.15 -29.45
N ASP A 126 5.56 -8.23 -29.06
CA ASP A 126 6.69 -8.24 -29.97
C ASP A 126 7.13 -9.68 -30.29
N ALA A 127 7.07 -10.58 -29.30
CA ALA A 127 7.44 -11.99 -29.44
C ALA A 127 6.27 -12.93 -29.74
N ASP A 128 5.05 -12.40 -29.85
CA ASP A 128 3.80 -13.16 -30.01
C ASP A 128 3.63 -14.33 -29.00
N LYS A 129 4.17 -14.16 -27.79
CA LYS A 129 4.21 -15.22 -26.77
C LYS A 129 3.13 -14.97 -25.73
N VAL A 130 2.26 -15.95 -25.50
CA VAL A 130 1.27 -15.91 -24.41
C VAL A 130 1.83 -16.61 -23.18
N TYR A 131 1.78 -15.95 -22.02
CA TYR A 131 2.32 -16.46 -20.77
C TYR A 131 1.23 -17.16 -19.93
N LEU A 132 0.90 -18.39 -20.27
CA LEU A 132 -0.07 -19.20 -19.51
C LEU A 132 0.55 -19.90 -18.29
N ASP A 133 1.85 -20.16 -18.33
CA ASP A 133 2.54 -21.00 -17.36
C ASP A 133 3.13 -20.19 -16.18
N MET A 134 2.32 -19.29 -15.61
CA MET A 134 2.72 -18.44 -14.50
C MET A 134 1.58 -17.94 -13.61
N GLY A 135 1.91 -17.44 -12.44
CA GLY A 135 0.94 -16.95 -11.46
C GLY A 135 0.44 -18.05 -10.54
N ARG A 136 -0.70 -17.79 -9.88
CA ARG A 136 -1.23 -18.64 -8.81
C ARG A 136 -1.43 -20.10 -9.24
N ASP A 137 -1.99 -20.33 -10.42
CA ASP A 137 -2.28 -21.68 -10.90
C ASP A 137 -1.02 -22.51 -11.14
N TRP A 138 0.06 -21.86 -11.59
CA TRP A 138 1.36 -22.51 -11.67
C TRP A 138 1.91 -22.80 -10.26
N ALA A 139 1.87 -21.81 -9.37
CA ALA A 139 2.43 -21.91 -8.01
C ALA A 139 1.73 -23.00 -7.17
N ARG A 140 0.41 -23.12 -7.28
CA ARG A 140 -0.36 -24.19 -6.63
C ARG A 140 0.01 -25.57 -7.15
N ARG A 141 0.13 -25.71 -8.47
CA ARG A 141 0.43 -27.00 -9.12
C ARG A 141 1.84 -27.50 -8.82
N HIS A 142 2.83 -26.61 -8.76
CA HIS A 142 4.24 -27.01 -8.66
C HIS A 142 4.83 -26.88 -7.25
N LEU A 143 4.38 -25.90 -6.47
CA LEU A 143 4.97 -25.55 -5.18
C LEU A 143 4.00 -25.66 -3.99
N GLY A 144 2.70 -25.84 -4.24
CA GLY A 144 1.68 -25.90 -3.19
C GLY A 144 1.46 -24.58 -2.44
N ILE A 145 1.84 -23.44 -3.06
CA ILE A 145 1.71 -22.09 -2.47
C ILE A 145 0.82 -21.19 -3.35
N GLU A 146 0.34 -20.08 -2.77
CA GLU A 146 -0.66 -19.19 -3.39
C GLU A 146 -0.07 -18.08 -4.27
N GLN A 147 1.23 -17.79 -4.12
CA GLN A 147 1.95 -16.75 -4.84
C GLN A 147 3.06 -17.38 -5.66
N ASP A 148 3.25 -16.91 -6.90
CA ASP A 148 4.36 -17.35 -7.75
C ASP A 148 5.62 -16.54 -7.39
N PRO A 149 6.62 -17.17 -6.72
CA PRO A 149 7.81 -16.48 -6.28
C PRO A 149 8.88 -16.45 -7.38
N ARG A 150 8.58 -16.93 -8.60
CA ARG A 150 9.54 -16.92 -9.69
C ARG A 150 9.73 -15.52 -10.21
N SER A 151 10.94 -15.26 -10.71
CA SER A 151 11.21 -13.98 -11.31
C SER A 151 10.56 -13.81 -12.69
N LEU A 152 10.33 -12.57 -13.13
CA LEU A 152 9.87 -12.27 -14.49
C LEU A 152 10.84 -12.84 -15.55
N GLN A 153 12.14 -12.78 -15.29
CA GLN A 153 13.15 -13.35 -16.19
C GLN A 153 13.05 -14.89 -16.25
N THR A 154 12.73 -15.54 -15.13
CA THR A 154 12.56 -17.01 -15.05
C THR A 154 11.41 -17.49 -15.92
N VAL A 155 10.32 -16.71 -16.03
CA VAL A 155 9.20 -17.02 -16.93
C VAL A 155 9.41 -16.53 -18.37
N GLY A 156 10.55 -15.87 -18.62
CA GLY A 156 10.95 -15.37 -19.93
C GLY A 156 10.35 -14.02 -20.31
N ILE A 157 9.97 -13.19 -19.32
CA ILE A 157 9.67 -11.77 -19.51
C ILE A 157 10.97 -11.01 -19.32
N ARG A 158 11.39 -10.28 -20.36
CA ARG A 158 12.63 -9.51 -20.35
C ARG A 158 12.36 -8.04 -20.02
N PRO A 159 13.33 -7.33 -19.40
CA PRO A 159 13.26 -5.88 -19.29
C PRO A 159 13.06 -5.25 -20.68
N GLY A 160 12.10 -4.34 -20.80
CA GLY A 160 11.72 -3.72 -22.07
C GLY A 160 10.72 -4.51 -22.93
N ALA A 161 10.31 -5.72 -22.51
CA ALA A 161 9.24 -6.46 -23.19
C ALA A 161 7.92 -5.70 -23.12
N ARG A 162 7.21 -5.63 -24.25
CA ARG A 162 5.92 -4.96 -24.33
C ARG A 162 4.80 -5.95 -24.07
N LEU A 163 4.25 -5.92 -22.86
CA LEU A 163 3.19 -6.81 -22.44
C LEU A 163 1.81 -6.19 -22.69
N VAL A 164 0.93 -6.96 -23.29
CA VAL A 164 -0.48 -6.61 -23.49
C VAL A 164 -1.37 -7.64 -22.81
N VAL A 165 -2.50 -7.16 -22.30
CA VAL A 165 -3.51 -8.02 -21.68
C VAL A 165 -4.40 -8.56 -22.79
N ALA A 166 -4.54 -9.88 -22.85
CA ALA A 166 -5.45 -10.58 -23.74
C ALA A 166 -6.47 -11.38 -22.92
N TRP A 167 -7.70 -11.51 -23.44
CA TRP A 167 -8.73 -12.32 -22.82
C TRP A 167 -8.42 -13.81 -23.01
N ALA A 168 -8.51 -14.61 -21.96
CA ALA A 168 -8.19 -16.04 -21.96
C ALA A 168 -9.24 -16.91 -22.68
N GLY A 169 -10.18 -16.30 -23.41
CA GLY A 169 -11.33 -16.98 -23.99
C GLY A 169 -11.99 -16.20 -25.12
N ARG A 170 -11.25 -16.01 -26.22
CA ARG A 170 -11.70 -16.13 -27.63
C ARG A 170 -10.59 -15.67 -28.57
#